data_AF-A0A7V5SSM6-F1
#
_entry.id   AF-A0A7V5SSM6-F1
#
_cell.length_a   1.000
_cell.length_b   1.000
_cell.length_c   1.000
_cell.angle_alpha   90.00
_cell.angle_beta   90.00
_cell.angle_gamma   90.00
#
_symmetry.space_group_name_H-M   'P 1'
#
loop_
_entity.id
_entity.type
_entity.pdbx_description
1 polymer ?
#
loop_
_entity_poly.entity_id
_entity_poly.type
_entity_poly.pdbx_seq_one_letter_code
_entity_poly.pdbx_strand_id
1 'polypeptide(L)'
;MNNRNLKLNPYRENYIKVFSILILLFPIFISLLLGIGQLVIEIPKEISAFLINLIWLLIIAIYFLIYFLIPLILNKKFPSILEKLYNNKFEIIIMIINWTIFCVPLLCGSFYLGYIYTSLEFLIGVYVIIVISLFFLSSIFFIKRNYGVFYPALVNLISLVIFSILGILNPFLLILGGLNSISFFITMKYRRIRPTKAEKIIIIVPFIIVGIISTSYILFEFGGNIRKEYIIGTEKIPEVFHIDWTWSDDYDNPKGINSSIIDALVYCKNLDHINISVTIAFPEEFMENDLGIFAYNEVKKLLENNISVNLMPLVPKEPNYFYINDFTVDRFYQTYEKLKIWLGTYNLWTNFTSIILDLEPLVSNVSDIFLTHYKIGFHNHAIKSLENLVDKMKSEMNPNGTRIIAATFGYFLDDFVDLDDSLYKFLGVVTYPPTNWEAVGFMCYERGMGAYYSLYTQCKAIDYYFGDLGIPYIISEQSYDNVLMMFKIMRNYGFKYAGIWALQDFIQRQDKIGNNATQKLRELHEELNTPTEVSFTRTSIESAFIHVGLILGDLLLWDLPNISLGSKMGNHIR
;
A
#
# COMPACT_ATOMS: atom_id res chain seq x y z
N MET A 1 37.00 58.28 33.33
CA MET A 1 36.37 56.96 33.13
C MET A 1 36.61 56.52 31.69
N ASN A 2 37.56 55.61 31.48
CA ASN A 2 37.95 55.14 30.14
C ASN A 2 37.06 53.97 29.70
N ASN A 3 36.29 54.18 28.62
CA ASN A 3 35.60 53.12 27.89
C ASN A 3 36.64 52.23 27.19
N ARG A 4 37.01 51.11 27.82
CA ARG A 4 37.71 50.02 27.13
C ARG A 4 36.72 49.34 26.18
N ASN A 5 36.80 49.70 24.90
CA ASN A 5 36.25 48.91 23.81
C ASN A 5 36.92 47.54 23.81
N LEU A 6 36.26 46.55 24.41
CA LEU A 6 36.57 45.13 24.26
C LEU A 6 36.30 44.75 22.80
N LYS A 7 37.31 44.90 21.94
CA LYS A 7 37.34 44.23 20.64
C LYS A 7 37.31 42.73 20.92
N LEU A 8 36.19 42.09 20.56
CA LEU A 8 36.06 40.64 20.59
C LEU A 8 37.21 40.02 19.78
N ASN A 9 37.89 39.07 20.41
CA ASN A 9 39.06 38.40 19.88
C ASN A 9 38.72 37.78 18.49
N PRO A 10 39.44 38.12 17.40
CA PRO A 10 39.16 37.63 16.04
C PRO A 10 39.16 36.09 15.93
N TYR A 11 39.84 35.40 16.84
CA TYR A 11 39.77 33.94 16.92
C TYR A 11 38.34 33.43 17.22
N ARG A 12 37.55 34.16 18.02
CA ARG A 12 36.19 33.76 18.43
C ARG A 12 35.20 33.75 17.26
N GLU A 13 35.32 34.66 16.30
CA GLU A 13 34.48 34.67 15.09
C GLU A 13 34.80 33.51 14.14
N ASN A 14 36.07 33.12 14.02
CA ASN A 14 36.47 31.97 13.22
C ASN A 14 36.03 30.65 13.88
N TYR A 15 36.10 30.53 15.22
CA TYR A 15 35.54 29.37 15.93
C TYR A 15 34.03 29.25 15.74
N ILE A 16 33.27 30.35 15.79
CA ILE A 16 31.81 30.30 15.55
C ILE A 16 31.52 29.87 14.11
N LYS A 17 32.25 30.37 13.10
CA LYS A 17 32.05 29.96 11.71
C LYS A 17 32.37 28.48 11.47
N VAL A 18 33.50 27.99 12.00
CA VAL A 18 33.90 26.58 11.87
C VAL A 18 32.93 25.67 12.62
N PHE A 19 32.49 26.08 13.82
CA PHE A 19 31.52 25.33 14.62
C PHE A 19 30.13 25.30 13.96
N SER A 20 29.67 26.41 13.35
CA SER A 20 28.43 26.43 12.56
C SER A 20 28.48 25.55 11.31
N ILE A 21 29.63 25.49 10.63
CA ILE A 21 29.82 24.61 9.46
C ILE A 21 29.84 23.14 9.91
N LEU A 22 30.53 22.82 11.00
CA LEU A 22 30.56 21.47 11.56
C LEU A 22 29.18 21.02 12.03
N ILE A 23 28.39 21.88 12.68
CA ILE A 23 27.00 21.59 13.06
C ILE A 23 26.09 21.36 11.84
N LEU A 24 26.35 22.01 10.70
CA LEU A 24 25.59 21.82 9.47
C LEU A 24 26.01 20.57 8.68
N LEU A 25 27.28 20.14 8.77
CA LEU A 25 27.82 19.00 8.04
C LEU A 25 27.72 17.67 8.82
N PHE A 26 27.78 17.72 10.15
CA PHE A 26 27.63 16.58 11.04
C PHE A 26 26.33 15.76 10.83
N PRO A 27 25.16 16.36 10.57
CA PRO A 27 23.91 15.64 10.35
C PRO A 27 23.89 14.96 8.98
N ILE A 28 24.42 15.65 7.96
CA ILE A 28 24.60 15.07 6.61
C ILE A 28 25.52 13.86 6.68
N PHE A 29 26.61 13.97 7.44
CA PHE A 29 27.56 12.88 7.66
C PHE A 29 26.95 11.71 8.44
N ILE A 30 26.15 11.96 9.49
CA ILE A 30 25.45 10.89 10.22
C ILE A 30 24.33 10.26 9.40
N SER A 31 23.53 11.03 8.65
CA SER A 31 22.52 10.48 7.75
C SER A 31 23.14 9.62 6.64
N LEU A 32 24.32 10.01 6.11
CA LEU A 32 25.09 9.17 5.20
C LEU A 32 25.57 7.88 5.87
N LEU A 33 26.12 7.97 7.09
CA LEU A 33 26.59 6.82 7.86
C LEU A 33 25.45 5.86 8.24
N LEU A 34 24.28 6.37 8.57
CA LEU A 34 23.10 5.56 8.89
C LEU A 34 22.48 4.94 7.64
N GLY A 35 22.48 5.64 6.50
CA GLY A 35 22.09 5.06 5.20
C GLY A 35 23.06 3.97 4.74
N ILE A 36 24.37 4.17 4.92
CA ILE A 36 25.38 3.12 4.68
C ILE A 36 25.23 1.98 5.69
N GLY A 37 24.90 2.27 6.95
CA GLY A 37 24.64 1.28 7.99
C GLY A 37 23.41 0.42 7.74
N GLN A 38 22.34 0.98 7.16
CA GLN A 38 21.17 0.22 6.68
C GLN A 38 21.55 -0.73 5.52
N LEU A 39 22.46 -0.31 4.64
CA LEU A 39 22.92 -1.10 3.49
C LEU A 39 23.93 -2.20 3.87
N VAL A 40 24.66 -2.06 4.97
CA VAL A 40 25.81 -2.93 5.31
C VAL A 40 25.64 -3.72 6.61
N ILE A 41 24.82 -3.26 7.56
CA ILE A 41 24.80 -3.79 8.95
C ILE A 41 23.37 -4.17 9.40
N GLU A 42 22.38 -4.25 8.49
CA GLU A 42 20.98 -4.61 8.84
C GLU A 42 20.43 -3.83 10.05
N ILE A 43 20.76 -2.54 10.17
CA ILE A 43 20.16 -1.71 11.22
C ILE A 43 18.66 -1.63 10.92
N PRO A 44 17.77 -2.01 11.87
CA PRO A 44 16.32 -1.93 11.68
C PRO A 44 15.91 -0.56 11.17
N LYS A 45 15.01 -0.53 10.19
CA LYS A 45 14.60 0.70 9.48
C LYS A 45 14.03 1.73 10.45
N GLU A 46 13.38 1.27 11.51
CA GLU A 46 12.75 2.07 12.56
C GLU A 46 13.80 2.82 13.39
N ILE A 47 14.88 2.13 13.77
CA ILE A 47 15.96 2.69 14.64
C ILE A 47 16.75 3.75 13.89
N SER A 48 17.05 3.50 12.62
CA SER A 48 17.81 4.41 11.76
C SER A 48 17.01 5.66 11.40
N ALA A 49 15.73 5.52 11.06
CA ALA A 49 14.83 6.65 10.84
C ALA A 49 14.61 7.49 12.11
N PHE A 50 14.39 6.85 13.26
CA PHE A 50 14.26 7.51 14.56
C PHE A 50 15.51 8.32 14.93
N LEU A 51 16.71 7.73 14.78
CA LEU A 51 17.96 8.42 15.08
C LEU A 51 18.19 9.63 14.15
N ILE A 52 17.86 9.51 12.86
CA ILE A 52 17.96 10.62 11.91
C ILE A 52 17.02 11.76 12.33
N ASN A 53 15.76 11.46 12.61
CA ASN A 53 14.76 12.46 12.99
C ASN A 53 15.06 13.10 14.35
N LEU A 54 15.52 12.32 15.34
CA LEU A 54 15.93 12.81 16.65
C LEU A 54 17.14 13.75 16.55
N ILE A 55 18.12 13.41 15.71
CA ILE A 55 19.27 14.27 15.42
C ILE A 55 18.79 15.57 14.78
N TRP A 56 17.88 15.53 13.79
CA TRP A 56 17.30 16.72 13.19
C TRP A 56 16.53 17.60 14.17
N LEU A 57 15.70 17.01 15.03
CA LEU A 57 14.98 17.71 16.10
C LEU A 57 15.94 18.37 17.09
N LEU A 58 17.00 17.66 17.50
CA LEU A 58 18.04 18.21 18.37
C LEU A 58 18.77 19.38 17.70
N ILE A 59 19.05 19.32 16.40
CA ILE A 59 19.70 20.40 15.67
C ILE A 59 18.80 21.63 15.60
N ILE A 60 17.52 21.44 15.24
CA ILE A 60 16.54 22.53 15.17
C ILE A 60 16.36 23.15 16.56
N ALA A 61 16.25 22.33 17.61
CA ALA A 61 16.10 22.78 18.99
C ALA A 61 17.35 23.52 19.51
N ILE A 62 18.56 22.97 19.29
CA ILE A 62 19.83 23.61 19.67
C ILE A 62 20.02 24.92 18.90
N TYR A 63 19.67 24.95 17.63
CA TYR A 63 19.75 26.15 16.81
C TYR A 63 18.76 27.22 17.30
N PHE A 64 17.51 26.84 17.56
CA PHE A 64 16.50 27.74 18.13
C PHE A 64 16.92 28.25 19.51
N LEU A 65 17.48 27.39 20.36
CA LEU A 65 17.99 27.77 21.67
C LEU A 65 19.14 28.79 21.57
N ILE A 66 20.17 28.50 20.76
CA ILE A 66 21.40 29.30 20.66
C ILE A 66 21.18 30.63 19.94
N TYR A 67 20.39 30.64 18.86
CA TYR A 67 20.25 31.82 18.01
C TYR A 67 18.98 32.62 18.27
N PHE A 68 17.97 32.02 18.90
CA PHE A 68 16.70 32.68 19.20
C PHE A 68 16.54 32.91 20.71
N LEU A 69 16.49 31.86 21.53
CA LEU A 69 16.13 31.97 22.95
C LEU A 69 17.21 32.69 23.79
N ILE A 70 18.47 32.31 23.64
CA ILE A 70 19.59 32.90 24.39
C ILE A 70 19.74 34.40 24.10
N PRO A 71 19.73 34.87 22.83
CA PRO A 71 19.77 36.30 22.53
C PRO A 71 18.50 37.07 22.89
N LEU A 72 17.35 36.39 23.10
CA LEU A 72 16.08 36.99 23.57
C LEU A 72 16.13 37.23 25.07
N ILE A 73 16.66 36.26 25.83
CA ILE A 73 16.82 36.33 27.29
C ILE A 73 17.89 37.35 27.69
N LEU A 74 18.95 37.50 26.89
CA LEU A 74 20.12 38.32 27.25
C LEU A 74 20.03 39.82 26.89
N ASN A 75 18.97 40.31 26.22
CA ASN A 75 18.96 41.69 25.69
C ASN A 75 17.70 42.49 26.06
N LYS A 76 17.87 43.60 26.81
CA LYS A 76 16.79 44.41 27.42
C LYS A 76 16.20 45.54 26.53
N LYS A 77 16.57 45.66 25.25
CA LYS A 77 15.98 46.63 24.31
C LYS A 77 15.69 45.95 22.97
N PHE A 78 14.42 45.94 22.55
CA PHE A 78 13.97 45.25 21.34
C PHE A 78 13.90 46.19 20.12
N PRO A 79 14.74 46.04 19.09
CA PRO A 79 14.26 46.17 17.72
C PRO A 79 13.20 45.10 17.46
N SER A 80 12.29 45.32 16.49
CA SER A 80 11.27 44.32 16.17
C SER A 80 11.92 42.96 15.86
N ILE A 81 11.43 41.87 16.45
CA ILE A 81 12.02 40.51 16.37
C ILE A 81 12.37 40.12 14.92
N LEU A 82 11.54 40.55 13.95
CA LEU A 82 11.73 40.31 12.52
C LEU A 82 13.00 40.97 11.93
N GLU A 83 13.39 42.14 12.42
CA GLU A 83 14.60 42.85 11.96
C GLU A 83 15.87 42.13 12.42
N LYS A 84 15.86 41.57 13.62
CA LYS A 84 16.96 40.73 14.14
C LYS A 84 17.08 39.42 13.35
N LEU A 85 15.95 38.78 13.04
CA LEU A 85 15.91 37.59 12.19
C LEU A 85 16.45 37.86 10.78
N TYR A 86 16.06 38.98 10.17
CA TYR A 86 16.60 39.42 8.89
C TYR A 86 18.13 39.64 8.93
N ASN A 87 18.61 40.36 9.95
CA ASN A 87 20.04 40.62 10.14
C ASN A 87 20.86 39.33 10.33
N ASN A 88 20.26 38.30 10.93
CA ASN A 88 20.85 36.98 11.13
C ASN A 88 20.69 36.02 9.93
N LYS A 89 20.25 36.51 8.77
CA LYS A 89 20.12 35.71 7.54
C LYS A 89 19.13 34.53 7.65
N PHE A 90 18.06 34.69 8.44
CA PHE A 90 17.03 33.66 8.65
C PHE A 90 16.48 33.07 7.35
N GLU A 91 16.23 33.90 6.32
CA GLU A 91 15.76 33.44 5.00
C GLU A 91 16.70 32.39 4.37
N ILE A 92 18.03 32.56 4.48
CA ILE A 92 19.00 31.60 3.94
C ILE A 92 18.90 30.26 4.69
N ILE A 93 18.75 30.32 6.00
CA ILE A 93 18.65 29.13 6.85
C ILE A 93 17.41 28.32 6.49
N ILE A 94 16.26 28.99 6.32
CA ILE A 94 15.03 28.32 5.89
C ILE A 94 15.18 27.69 4.50
N MET A 95 15.83 28.37 3.54
CA MET A 95 16.11 27.77 2.23
C MET A 95 17.00 26.54 2.32
N ILE A 96 18.00 26.52 3.21
CA ILE A 96 18.86 25.35 3.43
C ILE A 96 18.06 24.21 4.07
N ILE A 97 17.21 24.50 5.05
CA ILE A 97 16.34 23.49 5.67
C ILE A 97 15.41 22.88 4.63
N ASN A 98 14.72 23.70 3.83
CA ASN A 98 13.85 23.22 2.76
C ASN A 98 14.64 22.38 1.75
N TRP A 99 15.79 22.87 1.26
CA TRP A 99 16.63 22.15 0.33
C TRP A 99 17.01 20.76 0.84
N THR A 100 17.43 20.67 2.10
CA THR A 100 17.80 19.40 2.74
C THR A 100 16.62 18.46 2.83
N ILE A 101 15.46 18.94 3.28
CA ILE A 101 14.23 18.13 3.45
C ILE A 101 13.72 17.60 2.11
N PHE A 102 13.88 18.34 1.02
CA PHE A 102 13.51 17.86 -0.31
C PHE A 102 14.59 16.94 -0.92
N CYS A 103 15.86 17.36 -0.89
CA CYS A 103 16.91 16.71 -1.68
C CYS A 103 17.47 15.45 -1.02
N VAL A 104 17.53 15.37 0.32
CA VAL A 104 18.09 14.19 1.01
C VAL A 104 17.19 12.96 0.84
N PRO A 105 15.87 13.02 1.09
CA PRO A 105 14.98 11.88 0.83
C PRO A 105 14.99 11.46 -0.64
N LEU A 106 15.00 12.43 -1.57
CA LEU A 106 15.10 12.12 -3.00
C LEU A 106 16.43 11.45 -3.36
N LEU A 107 17.53 11.84 -2.72
CA LEU A 107 18.84 11.21 -2.92
C LEU A 107 18.83 9.76 -2.42
N CYS A 108 18.32 9.52 -1.22
CA CYS A 108 18.14 8.16 -0.69
C CYS A 108 17.24 7.32 -1.59
N GLY A 109 16.11 7.88 -2.03
CA GLY A 109 15.20 7.24 -2.97
C GLY A 109 15.86 6.94 -4.32
N SER A 110 16.70 7.85 -4.83
CA SER A 110 17.44 7.65 -6.09
C SER A 110 18.43 6.49 -5.97
N PHE A 111 19.19 6.42 -4.88
CA PHE A 111 20.11 5.30 -4.61
C PHE A 111 19.35 3.98 -4.48
N TYR A 112 18.22 3.97 -3.77
CA TYR A 112 17.37 2.80 -3.64
C TYR A 112 16.82 2.34 -5.00
N LEU A 113 16.36 3.28 -5.84
CA LEU A 113 15.91 2.99 -7.20
C LEU A 113 17.04 2.41 -8.06
N GLY A 114 18.24 2.93 -7.94
CA GLY A 114 19.43 2.41 -8.62
C GLY A 114 19.80 0.99 -8.19
N TYR A 115 19.61 0.69 -6.91
CA TYR A 115 19.91 -0.62 -6.33
C TYR A 115 18.89 -1.68 -6.75
N ILE A 116 17.61 -1.35 -6.75
CA ILE A 116 16.53 -2.33 -7.03
C ILE A 116 16.23 -2.46 -8.53
N TYR A 117 16.26 -1.36 -9.28
CA TYR A 117 15.82 -1.33 -10.67
C TYR A 117 17.02 -1.27 -11.61
N THR A 118 17.41 -0.07 -12.08
CA THR A 118 18.57 0.08 -12.97
C THR A 118 19.32 1.41 -12.71
N SER A 119 20.52 1.53 -13.28
CA SER A 119 21.31 2.77 -13.25
C SER A 119 20.59 3.96 -13.90
N LEU A 120 19.63 3.72 -14.81
CA LEU A 120 18.87 4.78 -15.46
C LEU A 120 17.88 5.44 -14.47
N GLU A 121 17.16 4.67 -13.66
CA GLU A 121 16.27 5.23 -12.63
C GLU A 121 17.04 6.03 -11.57
N PHE A 122 18.26 5.59 -11.21
CA PHE A 122 19.17 6.38 -10.39
C PHE A 122 19.50 7.73 -11.05
N LEU A 123 19.87 7.73 -12.33
CA LEU A 123 20.20 8.96 -13.06
C LEU A 123 19.00 9.91 -13.19
N ILE A 124 17.79 9.39 -13.36
CA ILE A 124 16.55 10.18 -13.34
C ILE A 124 16.36 10.84 -11.97
N GLY A 125 16.52 10.08 -10.89
CA GLY A 125 16.43 10.61 -9.54
C GLY A 125 17.48 11.70 -9.24
N VAL A 126 18.73 11.47 -9.66
CA VAL A 126 19.82 12.47 -9.58
C VAL A 126 19.48 13.73 -10.38
N TYR A 127 18.90 13.59 -11.57
CA TYR A 127 18.47 14.72 -12.38
C TYR A 127 17.42 15.59 -11.66
N VAL A 128 16.39 14.96 -11.09
CA VAL A 128 15.35 15.65 -10.30
C VAL A 128 15.96 16.40 -9.11
N ILE A 129 16.91 15.78 -8.40
CA ILE A 129 17.64 16.42 -7.29
C ILE A 129 18.42 17.63 -7.77
N ILE A 130 19.08 17.56 -8.92
CA ILE A 130 19.82 18.71 -9.50
C ILE A 130 18.85 19.86 -9.78
N VAL A 131 17.70 19.59 -10.39
CA VAL A 131 16.69 20.61 -10.70
C VAL A 131 16.17 21.28 -9.42
N ILE A 132 15.78 20.50 -8.42
CA ILE A 132 15.31 21.02 -7.13
C ILE A 132 16.41 21.76 -6.39
N SER A 133 17.65 21.27 -6.47
CA SER A 133 18.81 21.94 -5.87
C SER A 133 19.05 23.31 -6.50
N LEU A 134 18.99 23.40 -7.82
CA LEU A 134 19.12 24.67 -8.53
C LEU A 134 18.01 25.66 -8.15
N PHE A 135 16.78 25.19 -7.90
CA PHE A 135 15.68 26.02 -7.42
C PHE A 135 15.98 26.68 -6.06
N PHE A 136 16.40 25.92 -5.06
CA PHE A 136 16.72 26.46 -3.73
C PHE A 136 18.04 27.25 -3.71
N LEU A 137 19.10 26.76 -4.38
CA LEU A 137 20.40 27.44 -4.45
C LEU A 137 20.30 28.79 -5.16
N SER A 138 19.44 28.89 -6.18
CA SER A 138 19.13 30.17 -6.82
C SER A 138 18.52 31.13 -5.80
N SER A 139 17.54 30.70 -5.01
CA SER A 139 16.93 31.54 -3.96
C SER A 139 17.98 32.03 -2.97
N ILE A 140 18.86 31.16 -2.48
CA ILE A 140 19.98 31.52 -1.59
C ILE A 140 20.90 32.56 -2.24
N PHE A 141 21.21 32.41 -3.54
CA PHE A 141 22.02 33.38 -4.28
C PHE A 141 21.35 34.77 -4.34
N PHE A 142 20.06 34.83 -4.68
CA PHE A 142 19.28 36.08 -4.67
C PHE A 142 19.20 36.68 -3.25
N ILE A 143 19.10 35.82 -2.23
CA ILE A 143 19.06 36.24 -0.84
C ILE A 143 20.39 36.89 -0.43
N LYS A 144 21.51 36.21 -0.68
CA LYS A 144 22.87 36.65 -0.30
C LYS A 144 23.31 37.91 -1.03
N ARG A 145 22.95 38.06 -2.31
CA ARG A 145 23.30 39.24 -3.13
C ARG A 145 22.36 40.43 -2.94
N ASN A 146 21.32 40.29 -2.11
CA ASN A 146 20.24 41.28 -1.95
C ASN A 146 19.62 41.68 -3.31
N TYR A 147 19.44 40.69 -4.20
CA TYR A 147 18.73 40.85 -5.46
C TYR A 147 17.22 40.66 -5.24
N GLY A 148 16.41 41.15 -6.19
CA GLY A 148 14.98 41.44 -6.06
C GLY A 148 14.14 40.42 -5.27
N VAL A 149 13.05 40.92 -4.71
CA VAL A 149 12.19 40.21 -3.73
C VAL A 149 11.47 38.99 -4.32
N PHE A 150 11.14 39.04 -5.61
CA PHE A 150 10.20 38.12 -6.25
C PHE A 150 10.60 36.65 -6.14
N TYR A 151 11.81 36.28 -6.53
CA TYR A 151 12.20 34.87 -6.59
C TYR A 151 12.30 34.22 -5.20
N PRO A 152 12.99 34.82 -4.21
CA PRO A 152 12.96 34.29 -2.84
C PRO A 152 11.55 34.25 -2.23
N ALA A 153 10.70 35.23 -2.53
CA ALA A 153 9.31 35.23 -2.03
C ALA A 153 8.51 34.08 -2.65
N LEU A 154 8.68 33.83 -3.95
CA LEU A 154 8.03 32.73 -4.66
C LEU A 154 8.47 31.36 -4.10
N VAL A 155 9.77 31.15 -3.87
CA VAL A 155 10.28 29.88 -3.31
C VAL A 155 9.73 29.65 -1.90
N ASN A 156 9.72 30.69 -1.04
CA ASN A 156 9.12 30.62 0.29
C ASN A 156 7.62 30.33 0.23
N LEU A 157 6.89 30.94 -0.70
CA LEU A 157 5.45 30.74 -0.86
C LEU A 157 5.12 29.32 -1.33
N ILE A 158 5.85 28.81 -2.32
CA ILE A 158 5.69 27.42 -2.80
C ILE A 158 6.00 26.45 -1.65
N SER A 159 7.09 26.67 -0.92
CA SER A 159 7.47 25.84 0.23
C SER A 159 6.41 25.89 1.34
N LEU A 160 5.87 27.08 1.63
CA LEU A 160 4.76 27.28 2.57
C LEU A 160 3.54 26.46 2.15
N VAL A 161 3.07 26.60 0.91
CA VAL A 161 1.88 25.88 0.42
C VAL A 161 2.10 24.37 0.48
N ILE A 162 3.25 23.88 0.01
CA ILE A 162 3.55 22.44 0.03
C ILE A 162 3.60 21.92 1.47
N PHE A 163 4.34 22.56 2.38
CA PHE A 163 4.44 22.10 3.76
C PHE A 163 3.14 22.29 4.55
N SER A 164 2.30 23.26 4.19
CA SER A 164 0.96 23.40 4.79
C SER A 164 0.01 22.29 4.33
N ILE A 165 0.06 21.88 3.06
CA ILE A 165 -0.73 20.76 2.55
C ILE A 165 -0.24 19.45 3.16
N LEU A 166 1.07 19.20 3.13
CA LEU A 166 1.66 18.00 3.76
C LEU A 166 1.53 18.01 5.28
N GLY A 167 1.40 19.20 5.87
CA GLY A 167 1.17 19.39 7.30
C GLY A 167 -0.18 18.87 7.80
N ILE A 168 -1.15 18.65 6.90
CA ILE A 168 -2.40 17.92 7.20
C ILE A 168 -2.08 16.49 7.62
N LEU A 169 -1.02 15.90 7.04
CA LEU A 169 -0.63 14.52 7.26
C LEU A 169 0.45 14.39 8.35
N ASN A 170 1.36 15.36 8.46
CA ASN A 170 2.35 15.42 9.55
C ASN A 170 2.44 16.82 10.19
N PRO A 171 1.99 16.99 11.45
CA PRO A 171 2.07 18.25 12.19
C PRO A 171 3.48 18.88 12.27
N PHE A 172 4.57 18.10 12.17
CA PHE A 172 5.93 18.63 12.07
C PHE A 172 6.11 19.52 10.85
N LEU A 173 5.49 19.18 9.71
CA LEU A 173 5.56 19.97 8.49
C LEU A 173 4.79 21.30 8.60
N LEU A 174 3.81 21.41 9.51
CA LEU A 174 3.19 22.70 9.84
C LEU A 174 4.17 23.67 10.50
N ILE A 175 5.12 23.16 11.30
CA ILE A 175 6.21 23.99 11.88
C ILE A 175 7.06 24.57 10.76
N LEU A 176 7.41 23.75 9.76
CA LEU A 176 8.15 24.19 8.58
C LEU A 176 7.35 25.17 7.72
N GLY A 177 6.04 24.97 7.58
CA GLY A 177 5.12 25.94 6.98
C GLY A 177 5.16 27.28 7.71
N GLY A 178 5.08 27.27 9.05
CA GLY A 178 5.21 28.45 9.88
C GLY A 178 6.55 29.19 9.71
N LEU A 179 7.66 28.46 9.67
CA LEU A 179 8.99 29.02 9.42
C LEU A 179 9.11 29.63 8.01
N ASN A 180 8.52 28.98 7.00
CA ASN A 180 8.44 29.51 5.63
C ASN A 180 7.55 30.75 5.54
N SER A 181 6.47 30.83 6.31
CA SER A 181 5.63 32.02 6.44
C SER A 181 6.42 33.20 7.03
N ILE A 182 7.15 32.97 8.13
CA ILE A 182 8.01 34.00 8.74
C ILE A 182 9.11 34.46 7.76
N SER A 183 9.75 33.52 7.07
CA SER A 183 10.75 33.80 6.03
C SER A 183 10.15 34.62 4.88
N PHE A 184 8.96 34.26 4.40
CA PHE A 184 8.22 35.01 3.38
C PHE A 184 7.93 36.45 3.82
N PHE A 185 7.43 36.65 5.05
CA PHE A 185 7.16 37.99 5.58
C PHE A 185 8.44 38.83 5.72
N ILE A 186 9.55 38.23 6.18
CA ILE A 186 10.85 38.90 6.23
C ILE A 186 11.30 39.32 4.82
N THR A 187 11.18 38.40 3.86
CA THR A 187 11.51 38.62 2.45
C THR A 187 10.74 39.82 1.90
N MET A 188 9.43 39.86 2.11
CA MET A 188 8.56 40.93 1.62
C MET A 188 8.79 42.28 2.31
N LYS A 189 9.10 42.27 3.61
CA LYS A 189 9.19 43.50 4.43
C LYS A 189 10.54 44.20 4.34
N TYR A 190 11.65 43.45 4.36
CA TYR A 190 12.99 44.04 4.52
C TYR A 190 13.79 44.11 3.22
N ARG A 191 13.38 43.39 2.18
CA ARG A 191 14.03 43.49 0.88
C ARG A 191 13.38 44.58 0.04
N ARG A 192 14.22 45.41 -0.58
CA ARG A 192 13.75 46.43 -1.53
C ARG A 192 13.27 45.74 -2.80
N ILE A 193 12.10 46.14 -3.28
CA ILE A 193 11.69 45.96 -4.68
C ILE A 193 12.60 46.84 -5.52
N ARG A 194 13.82 46.39 -5.77
CA ARG A 194 14.59 46.92 -6.89
C ARG A 194 14.02 46.24 -8.12
N PRO A 195 13.49 46.98 -9.11
CA PRO A 195 13.29 46.42 -10.44
C PRO A 195 14.67 46.04 -10.97
N THR A 196 15.10 44.83 -10.64
CA THR A 196 16.14 44.18 -11.41
C THR A 196 15.54 44.01 -12.78
N LYS A 197 16.11 44.67 -13.80
CA LYS A 197 15.78 44.47 -15.21
C LYS A 197 15.28 43.04 -15.42
N ALA A 198 14.05 42.90 -15.92
CA ALA A 198 13.31 41.64 -16.09
C ALA A 198 14.13 40.51 -16.76
N GLU A 199 15.21 40.89 -17.45
CA GLU A 199 16.20 40.06 -18.15
C GLU A 199 16.87 38.94 -17.34
N LYS A 200 16.92 38.96 -16.00
CA LYS A 200 17.54 37.85 -15.21
C LYS A 200 16.55 36.83 -14.66
N ILE A 201 15.27 37.17 -14.53
CA ILE A 201 14.20 36.22 -14.14
C ILE A 201 13.77 35.37 -15.35
N ILE A 202 13.88 35.94 -16.56
CA ILE A 202 13.67 35.26 -17.84
C ILE A 202 14.67 34.10 -18.08
N ILE A 203 15.80 34.02 -17.37
CA ILE A 203 16.75 32.91 -17.57
C ILE A 203 16.32 31.67 -16.77
N ILE A 204 15.71 31.82 -15.60
CA ILE A 204 15.37 30.68 -14.71
C ILE A 204 14.06 30.00 -15.12
N VAL A 205 13.09 30.76 -15.62
CA VAL A 205 11.79 30.22 -16.06
C VAL A 205 11.95 29.21 -17.22
N PRO A 206 12.78 29.44 -18.25
CA PRO A 206 13.12 28.43 -19.25
C PRO A 206 13.83 27.21 -18.66
N PHE A 207 14.67 27.32 -17.63
CA PHE A 207 15.26 26.13 -16.99
C PHE A 207 14.23 25.31 -16.20
N ILE A 208 13.24 25.97 -15.57
CA ILE A 208 12.12 25.29 -14.90
C ILE A 208 11.19 24.68 -15.93
N ILE A 209 10.85 25.40 -17.01
CA ILE A 209 10.00 24.90 -18.10
C ILE A 209 10.71 23.79 -18.87
N VAL A 210 11.98 23.94 -19.22
CA VAL A 210 12.80 22.87 -19.83
C VAL A 210 12.95 21.74 -18.84
N GLY A 211 13.13 21.98 -17.53
CA GLY A 211 13.15 20.95 -16.51
C GLY A 211 11.84 20.15 -16.43
N ILE A 212 10.69 20.84 -16.44
CA ILE A 212 9.36 20.22 -16.45
C ILE A 212 9.14 19.49 -17.78
N ILE A 213 9.38 20.12 -18.93
CA ILE A 213 9.20 19.53 -20.26
C ILE A 213 10.14 18.36 -20.48
N SER A 214 11.42 18.45 -20.07
CA SER A 214 12.37 17.33 -20.18
C SER A 214 12.06 16.22 -19.19
N THR A 215 11.60 16.53 -17.97
CA THR A 215 11.10 15.52 -17.05
C THR A 215 9.87 14.85 -17.64
N SER A 216 8.87 15.61 -18.11
CA SER A 216 7.69 15.09 -18.80
C SER A 216 8.04 14.29 -20.06
N TYR A 217 8.99 14.74 -20.87
CA TYR A 217 9.45 14.05 -22.09
C TYR A 217 10.23 12.77 -21.77
N ILE A 218 11.09 12.78 -20.75
CA ILE A 218 11.73 11.55 -20.26
C ILE A 218 10.66 10.59 -19.70
N LEU A 219 9.68 11.10 -18.97
CA LEU A 219 8.57 10.30 -18.44
C LEU A 219 7.68 9.71 -19.54
N PHE A 220 7.41 10.45 -20.62
CA PHE A 220 6.55 10.02 -21.72
C PHE A 220 7.30 9.18 -22.79
N GLU A 221 8.53 9.55 -23.16
CA GLU A 221 9.26 8.95 -24.29
C GLU A 221 10.23 7.85 -23.86
N PHE A 222 10.86 7.96 -22.67
CA PHE A 222 11.63 6.85 -22.09
C PHE A 222 10.77 5.88 -21.27
N GLY A 223 9.61 6.30 -20.76
CA GLY A 223 8.63 5.37 -20.17
C GLY A 223 8.16 4.28 -21.15
N GLY A 224 8.17 4.57 -22.45
CA GLY A 224 7.91 3.57 -23.49
C GLY A 224 9.00 2.51 -23.67
N ASN A 225 10.27 2.88 -23.45
CA ASN A 225 11.45 2.02 -23.68
C ASN A 225 11.97 1.33 -22.39
N ILE A 226 11.50 1.73 -21.20
CA ILE A 226 11.77 1.03 -19.92
C ILE A 226 10.60 0.12 -19.56
N ARG A 227 10.12 -0.63 -20.55
CA ARG A 227 9.16 -1.70 -20.35
C ARG A 227 9.96 -2.96 -20.04
N LYS A 228 10.00 -3.34 -18.77
CA LYS A 228 10.47 -4.68 -18.43
C LYS A 228 9.40 -5.65 -18.87
N GLU A 229 9.72 -6.43 -19.89
CA GLU A 229 8.89 -7.54 -20.33
C GLU A 229 9.06 -8.71 -19.35
N TYR A 230 7.94 -9.22 -18.88
CA TYR A 230 7.85 -10.43 -18.07
C TYR A 230 7.30 -11.52 -18.97
N ILE A 231 8.10 -12.55 -19.17
CA ILE A 231 7.74 -13.73 -19.93
C ILE A 231 7.61 -14.89 -18.94
N ILE A 232 6.46 -15.55 -18.94
CA ILE A 232 6.20 -16.76 -18.16
C ILE A 232 5.95 -17.89 -19.18
N GLY A 233 6.95 -18.74 -19.31
CA GLY A 233 6.94 -19.88 -20.23
C GLY A 233 5.93 -20.97 -19.83
N THR A 234 5.93 -22.05 -20.58
CA THR A 234 4.98 -23.16 -20.42
C THR A 234 5.54 -24.33 -19.61
N GLU A 235 6.78 -24.23 -19.12
CA GLU A 235 7.53 -25.36 -18.56
C GLU A 235 6.96 -25.85 -17.23
N LYS A 236 6.28 -24.99 -16.48
CA LYS A 236 5.68 -25.31 -15.18
C LYS A 236 4.18 -25.61 -15.25
N ILE A 237 3.55 -25.56 -16.44
CA ILE A 237 2.11 -25.79 -16.57
C ILE A 237 1.75 -27.17 -16.02
N PRO A 238 0.79 -27.27 -15.08
CA PRO A 238 0.34 -28.56 -14.57
C PRO A 238 -0.40 -29.35 -15.65
N GLU A 239 -0.37 -30.68 -15.57
CA GLU A 239 -1.10 -31.56 -16.50
C GLU A 239 -2.61 -31.27 -16.53
N VAL A 240 -3.17 -30.95 -15.35
CA VAL A 240 -4.55 -30.51 -15.19
C VAL A 240 -4.57 -29.26 -14.33
N PHE A 241 -5.21 -28.21 -14.82
CA PHE A 241 -5.42 -26.95 -14.11
C PHE A 241 -6.86 -26.88 -13.58
N HIS A 242 -7.01 -26.80 -12.27
CA HIS A 242 -8.31 -26.77 -11.60
C HIS A 242 -8.74 -25.33 -11.30
N ILE A 243 -9.90 -24.94 -11.82
CA ILE A 243 -10.47 -23.60 -11.63
C ILE A 243 -11.69 -23.70 -10.73
N ASP A 244 -11.63 -23.04 -9.58
CA ASP A 244 -12.72 -22.93 -8.62
C ASP A 244 -13.49 -21.62 -8.80
N TRP A 245 -14.72 -21.73 -9.28
CA TRP A 245 -15.60 -20.59 -9.52
C TRP A 245 -16.50 -20.35 -8.30
N THR A 246 -16.30 -19.25 -7.60
CA THR A 246 -17.22 -18.90 -6.52
C THR A 246 -18.53 -18.37 -7.08
N TRP A 247 -19.64 -19.00 -6.71
CA TRP A 247 -20.98 -18.53 -6.97
C TRP A 247 -21.46 -17.70 -5.77
N SER A 248 -21.58 -16.39 -5.98
CA SER A 248 -22.36 -15.51 -5.13
C SER A 248 -23.71 -15.28 -5.79
N ASP A 249 -24.80 -15.43 -5.05
CA ASP A 249 -26.10 -14.93 -5.51
C ASP A 249 -26.43 -13.62 -4.80
N ASP A 250 -27.38 -12.86 -5.32
CA ASP A 250 -27.96 -11.75 -4.57
C ASP A 250 -28.71 -12.36 -3.39
N TYR A 251 -28.13 -12.28 -2.19
CA TYR A 251 -28.68 -12.92 -1.01
C TYR A 251 -30.07 -12.40 -0.61
N ASP A 252 -30.39 -11.16 -1.00
CA ASP A 252 -31.71 -10.57 -0.74
C ASP A 252 -32.74 -11.01 -1.79
N ASN A 253 -32.32 -11.49 -2.97
CA ASN A 253 -33.19 -11.99 -4.03
C ASN A 253 -32.50 -13.09 -4.88
N PRO A 254 -32.36 -14.31 -4.35
CA PRO A 254 -31.57 -15.35 -5.00
C PRO A 254 -32.23 -15.82 -6.30
N LYS A 255 -31.48 -15.80 -7.39
CA LYS A 255 -31.95 -16.18 -8.73
C LYS A 255 -31.58 -17.61 -9.12
N GLY A 256 -30.64 -18.22 -8.38
CA GLY A 256 -30.13 -19.56 -8.64
C GLY A 256 -29.27 -19.66 -9.90
N ILE A 257 -28.71 -20.84 -10.12
CA ILE A 257 -27.87 -21.14 -11.29
C ILE A 257 -28.78 -21.60 -12.42
N ASN A 258 -28.80 -20.83 -13.51
CA ASN A 258 -29.62 -21.16 -14.68
C ASN A 258 -29.01 -22.30 -15.51
N SER A 259 -29.82 -22.96 -16.35
CA SER A 259 -29.40 -24.11 -17.15
C SER A 259 -28.26 -23.77 -18.13
N SER A 260 -28.26 -22.57 -18.70
CA SER A 260 -27.22 -22.17 -19.67
C SER A 260 -25.83 -22.06 -19.02
N ILE A 261 -25.75 -21.68 -17.75
CA ILE A 261 -24.52 -21.66 -16.97
C ILE A 261 -24.09 -23.10 -16.65
N ILE A 262 -25.01 -23.97 -16.24
CA ILE A 262 -24.73 -25.40 -16.03
C ILE A 262 -24.18 -26.04 -17.30
N ASP A 263 -24.81 -25.82 -18.45
CA ASP A 263 -24.37 -26.33 -19.75
C ASP A 263 -22.97 -25.82 -20.13
N ALA A 264 -22.62 -24.60 -19.71
CA ALA A 264 -21.28 -24.06 -19.92
C ALA A 264 -20.25 -24.71 -18.98
N LEU A 265 -20.59 -24.88 -17.70
CA LEU A 265 -19.72 -25.56 -16.73
C LEU A 265 -19.47 -27.03 -17.11
N VAL A 266 -20.51 -27.76 -17.52
CA VAL A 266 -20.40 -29.15 -18.02
C VAL A 266 -19.49 -29.22 -19.24
N TYR A 267 -19.62 -28.29 -20.18
CA TYR A 267 -18.72 -28.22 -21.33
C TYR A 267 -17.27 -28.05 -20.88
N CYS A 268 -17.00 -27.06 -20.04
CA CYS A 268 -15.64 -26.71 -19.64
C CYS A 268 -14.98 -27.82 -18.79
N LYS A 269 -15.76 -28.56 -17.98
CA LYS A 269 -15.29 -29.72 -17.23
C LYS A 269 -14.80 -30.87 -18.14
N ASN A 270 -15.34 -31.00 -19.34
CA ASN A 270 -14.98 -32.08 -20.28
C ASN A 270 -13.75 -31.75 -21.15
N LEU A 271 -13.01 -30.68 -20.83
CA LEU A 271 -11.76 -30.33 -21.49
C LEU A 271 -10.60 -31.12 -20.84
N ASP A 272 -9.68 -31.64 -21.67
CA ASP A 272 -8.67 -32.60 -21.24
C ASP A 272 -7.74 -32.11 -20.11
N HIS A 273 -7.39 -30.82 -20.11
CA HIS A 273 -6.41 -30.23 -19.17
C HIS A 273 -7.04 -29.29 -18.14
N ILE A 274 -8.37 -29.29 -18.02
CA ILE A 274 -9.11 -28.37 -17.16
C ILE A 274 -10.07 -29.15 -16.28
N ASN A 275 -10.00 -28.88 -14.98
CA ASN A 275 -11.03 -29.28 -14.03
C ASN A 275 -11.74 -28.05 -13.47
N ILE A 276 -13.00 -28.22 -13.07
CA ILE A 276 -13.81 -27.14 -12.53
C ILE A 276 -14.53 -27.59 -11.27
N SER A 277 -14.51 -26.71 -10.27
CA SER A 277 -15.45 -26.75 -9.15
C SER A 277 -16.23 -25.45 -9.06
N VAL A 278 -17.35 -25.51 -8.33
CA VAL A 278 -18.11 -24.34 -7.92
C VAL A 278 -18.08 -24.25 -6.41
N THR A 279 -17.58 -23.13 -5.89
CA THR A 279 -17.69 -22.79 -4.47
C THR A 279 -18.99 -22.03 -4.26
N ILE A 280 -19.86 -22.48 -3.36
CA ILE A 280 -21.06 -21.75 -3.00
C ILE A 280 -20.77 -20.93 -1.75
N ALA A 281 -20.82 -19.61 -1.88
CA ALA A 281 -20.86 -18.74 -0.72
C ALA A 281 -22.19 -18.98 0.01
N PHE A 282 -22.12 -19.46 1.25
CA PHE A 282 -23.24 -20.13 1.91
C PHE A 282 -23.56 -19.49 3.26
N PRO A 283 -24.32 -18.38 3.26
CA PRO A 283 -24.75 -17.74 4.48
C PRO A 283 -25.63 -18.64 5.33
N GLU A 284 -25.61 -18.39 6.63
CA GLU A 284 -26.41 -19.14 7.61
C GLU A 284 -27.91 -19.15 7.27
N GLU A 285 -28.45 -18.08 6.70
CA GLU A 285 -29.85 -17.98 6.28
C GLU A 285 -30.21 -19.02 5.22
N PHE A 286 -29.24 -19.47 4.41
CA PHE A 286 -29.41 -20.52 3.40
C PHE A 286 -29.27 -21.94 3.97
N MET A 287 -29.05 -22.08 5.28
CA MET A 287 -29.03 -23.37 5.98
C MET A 287 -30.38 -23.69 6.64
N GLU A 288 -31.33 -22.76 6.62
CA GLU A 288 -32.59 -22.85 7.36
C GLU A 288 -33.82 -22.63 6.46
N ASN A 289 -34.96 -23.19 6.92
CA ASN A 289 -36.29 -22.94 6.33
C ASN A 289 -36.34 -23.19 4.80
N ASP A 290 -37.16 -22.41 4.09
CA ASP A 290 -37.36 -22.55 2.64
C ASP A 290 -36.09 -22.21 1.83
N LEU A 291 -35.23 -21.32 2.34
CA LEU A 291 -33.94 -21.00 1.70
C LEU A 291 -32.98 -22.19 1.76
N GLY A 292 -33.04 -23.00 2.82
CA GLY A 292 -32.33 -24.27 2.91
C GLY A 292 -32.74 -25.27 1.82
N ILE A 293 -34.02 -25.33 1.48
CA ILE A 293 -34.52 -26.18 0.37
C ILE A 293 -34.04 -25.62 -0.98
N PHE A 294 -34.10 -24.30 -1.15
CA PHE A 294 -33.59 -23.64 -2.35
C PHE A 294 -32.10 -23.95 -2.57
N ALA A 295 -31.26 -23.73 -1.55
CA ALA A 295 -29.83 -24.02 -1.64
C ALA A 295 -29.54 -25.49 -1.94
N TYR A 296 -30.30 -26.41 -1.32
CA TYR A 296 -30.18 -27.85 -1.62
C TYR A 296 -30.46 -28.14 -3.09
N ASN A 297 -31.52 -27.55 -3.66
CA ASN A 297 -31.85 -27.74 -5.07
C ASN A 297 -30.75 -27.19 -5.99
N GLU A 298 -30.12 -26.06 -5.65
CA GLU A 298 -28.99 -25.52 -6.43
C GLU A 298 -27.75 -26.42 -6.34
N VAL A 299 -27.40 -26.91 -5.15
CA VAL A 299 -26.32 -27.90 -4.96
C VAL A 299 -26.60 -29.18 -5.74
N LYS A 300 -27.84 -29.69 -5.65
CA LYS A 300 -28.27 -30.90 -6.34
C LYS A 300 -28.14 -30.78 -7.85
N LYS A 301 -28.51 -29.64 -8.44
CA LYS A 301 -28.33 -29.37 -9.87
C LYS A 301 -26.87 -29.51 -10.30
N LEU A 302 -25.92 -28.97 -9.52
CA LEU A 302 -24.50 -29.08 -9.81
C LEU A 302 -24.01 -30.54 -9.70
N LEU A 303 -24.36 -31.21 -8.60
CA LEU A 303 -23.96 -32.59 -8.33
C LEU A 303 -24.52 -33.59 -9.35
N GLU A 304 -25.78 -33.46 -9.76
CA GLU A 304 -26.40 -34.31 -10.79
C GLU A 304 -25.73 -34.14 -12.17
N ASN A 305 -25.12 -32.99 -12.43
CA ASN A 305 -24.30 -32.74 -13.61
C ASN A 305 -22.81 -33.07 -13.40
N ASN A 306 -22.49 -33.77 -12.31
CA ASN A 306 -21.14 -34.15 -11.89
C ASN A 306 -20.19 -32.95 -11.70
N ILE A 307 -20.68 -31.76 -11.41
CA ILE A 307 -19.82 -30.60 -11.10
C ILE A 307 -19.39 -30.73 -9.63
N SER A 308 -18.09 -30.65 -9.36
CA SER A 308 -17.57 -30.65 -7.98
C SER A 308 -18.02 -29.39 -7.25
N VAL A 309 -18.46 -29.54 -6.01
CA VAL A 309 -18.99 -28.44 -5.19
C VAL A 309 -18.15 -28.28 -3.93
N ASN A 310 -17.79 -27.03 -3.63
CA ASN A 310 -17.25 -26.62 -2.33
C ASN A 310 -18.28 -25.73 -1.61
N LEU A 311 -18.21 -25.65 -0.29
CA LEU A 311 -19.01 -24.72 0.50
C LEU A 311 -18.10 -23.71 1.19
N MET A 312 -18.52 -22.44 1.16
CA MET A 312 -17.90 -21.37 1.92
C MET A 312 -18.95 -20.83 2.90
N PRO A 313 -19.15 -21.48 4.06
CA PRO A 313 -20.12 -21.04 5.06
C PRO A 313 -19.78 -19.63 5.57
N LEU A 314 -20.79 -18.78 5.71
CA LEU A 314 -20.65 -17.40 6.21
C LEU A 314 -21.51 -17.19 7.46
N VAL A 315 -21.05 -16.37 8.41
CA VAL A 315 -21.86 -16.02 9.57
C VAL A 315 -23.05 -15.13 9.15
N PRO A 316 -24.11 -14.98 9.97
CA PRO A 316 -25.31 -14.24 9.59
C PRO A 316 -25.05 -12.76 9.29
N LYS A 317 -25.98 -12.15 8.55
CA LYS A 317 -25.96 -10.72 8.21
C LYS A 317 -26.39 -9.85 9.41
N GLU A 318 -25.47 -9.13 10.07
CA GLU A 318 -25.84 -8.19 11.16
C GLU A 318 -24.89 -6.95 11.30
N PRO A 319 -24.94 -5.85 10.52
CA PRO A 319 -25.82 -5.42 9.43
C PRO A 319 -25.31 -5.77 8.02
N ASN A 320 -24.14 -6.41 7.92
CA ASN A 320 -23.57 -7.00 6.71
C ASN A 320 -23.19 -8.46 7.00
N TYR A 321 -22.97 -9.28 5.96
CA TYR A 321 -22.35 -10.59 6.17
C TYR A 321 -20.96 -10.39 6.76
N PHE A 322 -20.66 -11.13 7.82
CA PHE A 322 -19.30 -11.11 8.38
C PHE A 322 -18.54 -12.35 7.95
N TYR A 323 -17.26 -12.15 7.72
CA TYR A 323 -16.26 -13.19 7.55
C TYR A 323 -15.82 -13.72 8.92
N ILE A 324 -15.01 -14.78 8.92
CA ILE A 324 -14.42 -15.33 10.13
C ILE A 324 -13.22 -14.45 10.52
N ASN A 325 -13.29 -13.86 11.71
CA ASN A 325 -12.27 -12.97 12.25
C ASN A 325 -12.20 -13.11 13.77
N ASP A 326 -11.37 -12.29 14.41
CA ASP A 326 -11.17 -12.35 15.86
C ASP A 326 -12.50 -12.27 16.63
N PHE A 327 -13.48 -11.51 16.10
CA PHE A 327 -14.75 -11.22 16.74
C PHE A 327 -15.84 -12.25 16.45
N THR A 328 -15.75 -12.93 15.31
CA THR A 328 -16.84 -13.77 14.79
C THR A 328 -16.54 -15.25 14.88
N VAL A 329 -15.31 -15.68 15.15
CA VAL A 329 -14.94 -17.11 15.20
C VAL A 329 -15.80 -17.93 16.17
N ASP A 330 -16.10 -17.39 17.35
CA ASP A 330 -16.97 -18.08 18.33
C ASP A 330 -18.43 -18.15 17.83
N ARG A 331 -18.89 -17.13 17.09
CA ARG A 331 -20.23 -17.13 16.46
C ARG A 331 -20.30 -18.11 15.29
N PHE A 332 -19.21 -18.25 14.55
CA PHE A 332 -19.12 -19.16 13.43
C PHE A 332 -19.24 -20.63 13.85
N TYR A 333 -18.89 -20.98 15.09
CA TYR A 333 -19.17 -22.33 15.63
C TYR A 333 -20.65 -22.70 15.52
N GLN A 334 -21.56 -21.75 15.76
CA GLN A 334 -23.00 -21.98 15.62
C GLN A 334 -23.42 -22.15 14.16
N THR A 335 -22.80 -21.38 13.25
CA THR A 335 -22.98 -21.54 11.80
C THR A 335 -22.54 -22.93 11.35
N TYR A 336 -21.42 -23.44 11.86
CA TYR A 336 -20.96 -24.80 11.59
C TYR A 336 -21.93 -25.86 12.09
N GLU A 337 -22.49 -25.73 13.30
CA GLU A 337 -23.50 -26.67 13.80
C GLU A 337 -24.77 -26.68 12.92
N LYS A 338 -25.21 -25.52 12.43
CA LYS A 338 -26.33 -25.43 11.47
C LYS A 338 -26.01 -26.08 10.14
N LEU A 339 -24.79 -25.86 9.62
CA LEU A 339 -24.32 -26.53 8.42
C LEU A 339 -24.41 -28.06 8.56
N LYS A 340 -23.94 -28.63 9.68
CA LYS A 340 -24.03 -30.07 9.92
C LYS A 340 -25.46 -30.59 9.92
N ILE A 341 -26.38 -29.85 10.53
CA ILE A 341 -27.81 -30.21 10.54
C ILE A 341 -28.32 -30.24 9.09
N TRP A 342 -28.06 -29.19 8.32
CA TRP A 342 -28.48 -29.09 6.92
C TRP A 342 -27.89 -30.23 6.07
N LEU A 343 -26.59 -30.53 6.21
CA LEU A 343 -25.92 -31.66 5.55
C LEU A 343 -26.56 -33.00 5.91
N GLY A 344 -26.94 -33.20 7.17
CA GLY A 344 -27.63 -34.40 7.65
C GLY A 344 -29.05 -34.51 7.10
N THR A 345 -29.82 -33.42 7.10
CA THR A 345 -31.19 -33.38 6.59
C THR A 345 -31.27 -33.79 5.13
N TYR A 346 -30.31 -33.37 4.30
CA TYR A 346 -30.29 -33.65 2.86
C TYR A 346 -29.32 -34.77 2.44
N ASN A 347 -28.68 -35.44 3.40
CA ASN A 347 -27.72 -36.54 3.17
C ASN A 347 -26.55 -36.15 2.24
N LEU A 348 -25.91 -35.01 2.51
CA LEU A 348 -24.86 -34.43 1.66
C LEU A 348 -23.43 -34.57 2.21
N TRP A 349 -23.24 -35.31 3.29
CA TRP A 349 -21.96 -35.39 4.03
C TRP A 349 -20.75 -35.80 3.19
N THR A 350 -20.96 -36.52 2.08
CA THR A 350 -19.90 -37.06 1.20
C THR A 350 -19.85 -36.37 -0.16
N ASN A 351 -20.59 -35.27 -0.35
CA ASN A 351 -20.79 -34.66 -1.66
C ASN A 351 -19.89 -33.45 -1.96
N PHE A 352 -19.11 -32.98 -0.97
CA PHE A 352 -18.31 -31.77 -1.11
C PHE A 352 -16.81 -32.08 -1.18
N THR A 353 -16.09 -31.35 -2.03
CA THR A 353 -14.64 -31.49 -2.16
C THR A 353 -13.89 -30.69 -1.09
N SER A 354 -14.43 -29.56 -0.66
CA SER A 354 -13.91 -28.79 0.47
C SER A 354 -14.97 -27.93 1.16
N ILE A 355 -14.67 -27.60 2.42
CA ILE A 355 -15.23 -26.45 3.13
C ILE A 355 -14.14 -25.38 3.18
N ILE A 356 -14.45 -24.18 2.70
CA ILE A 356 -13.54 -23.03 2.65
C ILE A 356 -13.92 -22.06 3.77
N LEU A 357 -12.98 -21.77 4.66
CA LEU A 357 -13.13 -20.80 5.74
C LEU A 357 -12.59 -19.45 5.28
N ASP A 358 -13.48 -18.48 5.15
CA ASP A 358 -13.15 -17.13 4.68
C ASP A 358 -12.68 -16.24 5.85
N LEU A 359 -11.38 -15.96 5.89
CA LEU A 359 -10.66 -15.28 6.97
C LEU A 359 -10.33 -13.84 6.55
N GLU A 360 -11.23 -12.90 6.83
CA GLU A 360 -11.11 -11.48 6.45
C GLU A 360 -11.48 -10.54 7.63
N PRO A 361 -10.90 -9.33 7.69
CA PRO A 361 -11.16 -8.36 8.74
C PRO A 361 -12.55 -7.77 8.64
N LEU A 362 -12.99 -7.16 9.74
CA LEU A 362 -14.21 -6.37 9.76
C LEU A 362 -14.01 -5.05 9.00
N VAL A 363 -14.45 -4.99 7.74
CA VAL A 363 -14.22 -3.83 6.85
C VAL A 363 -15.04 -2.59 7.25
N SER A 364 -16.10 -2.74 8.03
CA SER A 364 -16.96 -1.62 8.46
C SER A 364 -16.43 -0.92 9.72
N ASN A 365 -15.96 0.33 9.57
CA ASN A 365 -15.51 1.27 10.61
C ASN A 365 -14.19 0.92 11.33
N VAL A 366 -13.08 0.89 10.57
CA VAL A 366 -11.71 0.85 11.10
C VAL A 366 -11.48 1.85 12.25
N SER A 367 -12.11 3.04 12.21
CA SER A 367 -11.98 4.06 13.25
C SER A 367 -12.64 3.71 14.60
N ASP A 368 -13.75 2.98 14.60
CA ASP A 368 -14.43 2.54 15.84
C ASP A 368 -13.77 1.28 16.41
N ILE A 369 -13.24 0.41 15.54
CA ILE A 369 -12.49 -0.81 15.90
C ILE A 369 -11.17 -0.42 16.59
N PHE A 370 -10.45 0.56 16.05
CA PHE A 370 -9.18 1.08 16.59
C PHE A 370 -9.33 1.59 18.03
N LEU A 371 -10.43 2.29 18.33
CA LEU A 371 -10.68 2.88 19.67
C LEU A 371 -11.15 1.85 20.69
N THR A 372 -11.67 0.70 20.26
CA THR A 372 -12.35 -0.25 21.15
C THR A 372 -11.50 -1.50 21.45
N HIS A 373 -10.55 -1.90 20.59
CA HIS A 373 -10.06 -3.29 20.57
C HIS A 373 -8.55 -3.53 20.51
N TYR A 374 -7.67 -2.60 20.89
CA TYR A 374 -6.26 -2.95 21.18
C TYR A 374 -6.14 -3.75 22.49
N LYS A 375 -6.70 -4.97 22.52
CA LYS A 375 -6.59 -5.93 23.61
C LYS A 375 -6.02 -7.24 23.06
N ILE A 376 -4.70 -7.38 23.22
CA ILE A 376 -3.90 -8.57 22.86
C ILE A 376 -4.54 -9.91 23.32
N GLY A 377 -5.35 -9.90 24.37
CA GLY A 377 -6.04 -11.11 24.86
C GLY A 377 -7.16 -11.66 23.97
N PHE A 378 -7.74 -10.84 23.08
CA PHE A 378 -8.86 -11.27 22.24
C PHE A 378 -8.39 -12.08 21.02
N HIS A 379 -7.31 -11.65 20.38
CA HIS A 379 -6.70 -12.33 19.24
C HIS A 379 -6.19 -13.75 19.58
N ASN A 380 -5.46 -13.90 20.69
CA ASN A 380 -4.96 -15.21 21.12
C ASN A 380 -6.09 -16.21 21.43
N HIS A 381 -7.21 -15.72 21.98
CA HIS A 381 -8.40 -16.53 22.18
C HIS A 381 -8.99 -16.96 20.83
N ALA A 382 -9.14 -16.02 19.89
CA ALA A 382 -9.68 -16.29 18.58
C ALA A 382 -8.87 -17.33 17.79
N ILE A 383 -7.53 -17.23 17.77
CA ILE A 383 -6.66 -18.23 17.14
C ILE A 383 -6.92 -19.61 17.72
N LYS A 384 -6.97 -19.72 19.06
CA LYS A 384 -7.22 -20.99 19.73
C LYS A 384 -8.63 -21.53 19.45
N SER A 385 -9.63 -20.66 19.39
CA SER A 385 -10.99 -21.03 18.98
C SER A 385 -11.02 -21.56 17.55
N LEU A 386 -10.33 -20.89 16.63
CA LEU A 386 -10.21 -21.31 15.23
C LEU A 386 -9.51 -22.68 15.11
N GLU A 387 -8.38 -22.86 15.79
CA GLU A 387 -7.65 -24.13 15.83
C GLU A 387 -8.54 -25.30 16.28
N ASN A 388 -9.21 -25.15 17.43
CA ASN A 388 -10.11 -26.19 17.95
C ASN A 388 -11.28 -26.49 17.00
N LEU A 389 -11.81 -25.45 16.35
CA LEU A 389 -12.87 -25.60 15.37
C LEU A 389 -12.39 -26.35 14.13
N VAL A 390 -11.24 -25.96 13.56
CA VAL A 390 -10.67 -26.60 12.36
C VAL A 390 -10.35 -28.06 12.65
N ASP A 391 -9.76 -28.38 13.80
CA ASP A 391 -9.49 -29.76 14.22
C ASP A 391 -10.77 -30.58 14.32
N LYS A 392 -11.82 -30.01 14.93
CA LYS A 392 -13.15 -30.63 14.98
C LYS A 392 -13.69 -30.86 13.57
N MET A 393 -13.68 -29.84 12.71
CA MET A 393 -14.17 -29.94 11.33
C MET A 393 -13.44 -31.04 10.56
N LYS A 394 -12.11 -31.09 10.64
CA LYS A 394 -11.31 -32.14 9.99
C LYS A 394 -11.67 -33.53 10.52
N SER A 395 -11.83 -33.68 11.83
CA SER A 395 -12.21 -34.96 12.44
C SER A 395 -13.58 -35.48 11.97
N GLU A 396 -14.52 -34.57 11.66
CA GLU A 396 -15.89 -34.89 11.25
C GLU A 396 -16.04 -34.97 9.72
N MET A 397 -15.27 -34.20 8.95
CA MET A 397 -15.41 -34.00 7.50
C MET A 397 -14.40 -34.79 6.67
N ASN A 398 -13.12 -34.90 7.09
CA ASN A 398 -12.10 -35.61 6.32
C ASN A 398 -12.41 -37.10 6.11
N PRO A 399 -13.04 -37.83 7.06
CA PRO A 399 -13.49 -39.21 6.81
C PRO A 399 -14.46 -39.34 5.63
N ASN A 400 -15.13 -38.25 5.24
CA ASN A 400 -16.03 -38.18 4.09
C ASN A 400 -15.33 -37.67 2.81
N GLY A 401 -14.02 -37.43 2.84
CA GLY A 401 -13.23 -36.93 1.72
C GLY A 401 -13.24 -35.40 1.55
N THR A 402 -13.88 -34.66 2.45
CA THR A 402 -14.00 -33.20 2.38
C THR A 402 -12.81 -32.53 3.08
N ARG A 403 -12.08 -31.66 2.37
CA ARG A 403 -10.94 -30.90 2.94
C ARG A 403 -11.37 -29.61 3.61
N ILE A 404 -10.63 -29.15 4.61
CA ILE A 404 -10.82 -27.86 5.27
C ILE A 404 -9.71 -26.88 4.84
N ILE A 405 -10.11 -25.86 4.09
CA ILE A 405 -9.21 -24.92 3.41
C ILE A 405 -9.42 -23.52 3.99
N ALA A 406 -8.35 -22.75 4.18
CA ALA A 406 -8.47 -21.32 4.47
C ALA A 406 -8.54 -20.54 3.16
N ALA A 407 -9.33 -19.48 3.12
CA ALA A 407 -9.17 -18.40 2.17
C ALA A 407 -8.98 -17.10 2.95
N THR A 408 -8.05 -16.24 2.52
CA THR A 408 -7.77 -14.98 3.19
C THR A 408 -7.43 -13.90 2.16
N PHE A 409 -7.74 -12.66 2.49
CA PHE A 409 -7.43 -11.52 1.63
C PHE A 409 -6.07 -10.88 1.99
N GLY A 410 -5.42 -10.29 0.99
CA GLY A 410 -4.10 -9.72 1.16
C GLY A 410 -4.10 -8.26 1.63
N TYR A 411 -3.59 -8.02 2.84
CA TYR A 411 -2.47 -7.08 2.99
C TYR A 411 -1.18 -7.91 3.03
N PHE A 412 -0.09 -7.36 2.48
CA PHE A 412 1.21 -7.99 2.18
C PHE A 412 1.41 -9.42 2.72
N LEU A 413 1.52 -10.39 1.80
CA LEU A 413 1.63 -11.82 2.17
C LEU A 413 2.73 -12.11 3.19
N ASP A 414 3.85 -11.38 3.14
CA ASP A 414 4.97 -11.50 4.09
C ASP A 414 4.52 -11.26 5.54
N ASP A 415 3.57 -10.36 5.77
CA ASP A 415 2.99 -10.14 7.09
C ASP A 415 2.17 -11.37 7.52
N PHE A 416 1.55 -12.13 6.60
CA PHE A 416 0.76 -13.38 6.84
C PHE A 416 1.56 -14.55 7.41
N VAL A 417 2.84 -14.56 7.09
CA VAL A 417 3.69 -15.74 7.17
C VAL A 417 4.85 -15.50 8.11
N ASP A 418 5.16 -14.25 8.43
CA ASP A 418 6.09 -13.93 9.50
C ASP A 418 5.45 -14.19 10.89
N LEU A 419 6.29 -14.22 11.92
CA LEU A 419 5.85 -14.41 13.31
C LEU A 419 5.39 -13.08 13.94
N ASP A 420 5.40 -11.98 13.19
CA ASP A 420 4.97 -10.66 13.64
C ASP A 420 3.48 -10.47 13.34
N ASP A 421 2.66 -11.08 14.20
CA ASP A 421 1.21 -10.96 14.14
C ASP A 421 0.67 -9.56 14.50
N SER A 422 1.51 -8.53 14.65
CA SER A 422 1.08 -7.19 15.04
C SER A 422 0.11 -6.57 14.03
N LEU A 423 0.31 -6.80 12.72
CA LEU A 423 -0.62 -6.31 11.70
C LEU A 423 -1.95 -7.08 11.72
N TYR A 424 -1.95 -8.40 11.96
CA TYR A 424 -3.21 -9.15 12.09
C TYR A 424 -3.97 -8.81 13.35
N LYS A 425 -3.27 -8.69 14.47
CA LYS A 425 -3.84 -8.17 15.72
C LYS A 425 -4.45 -6.80 15.51
N PHE A 426 -3.79 -5.96 14.72
CA PHE A 426 -4.27 -4.64 14.39
C PHE A 426 -5.54 -4.67 13.53
N LEU A 427 -5.58 -5.52 12.51
CA LEU A 427 -6.70 -5.67 11.60
C LEU A 427 -7.84 -6.56 12.15
N GLY A 428 -7.59 -7.28 13.25
CA GLY A 428 -8.52 -8.23 13.85
C GLY A 428 -8.76 -9.47 13.00
N VAL A 429 -7.81 -9.88 12.15
CA VAL A 429 -7.93 -11.08 11.32
C VAL A 429 -7.46 -12.27 12.14
N VAL A 430 -8.31 -13.30 12.26
CA VAL A 430 -7.93 -14.54 12.92
C VAL A 430 -7.28 -15.46 11.88
N THR A 431 -6.00 -15.77 12.07
CA THR A 431 -5.27 -16.66 11.18
C THR A 431 -4.65 -17.79 12.01
N TYR A 432 -4.79 -19.01 11.50
CA TYR A 432 -4.15 -20.19 12.06
C TYR A 432 -2.89 -20.48 11.24
N PRO A 433 -1.74 -20.90 11.84
CA PRO A 433 -0.49 -21.05 11.12
C PRO A 433 -0.65 -21.82 9.80
N PRO A 434 -0.06 -21.34 8.69
CA PRO A 434 -0.25 -21.91 7.36
C PRO A 434 0.02 -23.42 7.27
N THR A 435 1.02 -23.89 8.03
CA THR A 435 1.46 -25.30 8.07
C THR A 435 0.38 -26.28 8.52
N ASN A 436 -0.70 -25.78 9.11
CA ASN A 436 -1.74 -26.60 9.69
C ASN A 436 -3.01 -26.60 8.83
N TRP A 437 -3.03 -25.90 7.70
CA TRP A 437 -4.11 -25.94 6.72
C TRP A 437 -3.88 -27.03 5.67
N GLU A 438 -4.97 -27.55 5.10
CA GLU A 438 -4.88 -28.50 3.97
C GLU A 438 -4.66 -27.80 2.63
N ALA A 439 -4.99 -26.50 2.56
CA ALA A 439 -4.59 -25.54 1.53
C ALA A 439 -4.88 -24.12 2.03
N VAL A 440 -4.23 -23.13 1.41
CA VAL A 440 -4.42 -21.70 1.73
C VAL A 440 -4.69 -20.91 0.44
N GLY A 441 -5.92 -20.45 0.31
CA GLY A 441 -6.35 -19.50 -0.70
C GLY A 441 -5.92 -18.07 -0.33
N PHE A 442 -5.23 -17.39 -1.24
CA PHE A 442 -4.83 -16.01 -1.06
C PHE A 442 -5.47 -15.11 -2.12
N MET A 443 -6.35 -14.20 -1.70
CA MET A 443 -7.16 -13.37 -2.58
C MET A 443 -6.39 -12.13 -3.06
N CYS A 444 -5.98 -12.17 -4.33
CA CYS A 444 -5.29 -11.11 -5.06
C CYS A 444 -6.33 -10.24 -5.80
N TYR A 445 -6.99 -9.34 -5.06
CA TYR A 445 -8.09 -8.52 -5.56
C TYR A 445 -7.68 -7.23 -6.29
N GLU A 446 -6.43 -7.12 -6.73
CA GLU A 446 -5.96 -5.95 -7.47
C GLU A 446 -6.68 -5.80 -8.82
N ARG A 447 -7.14 -4.56 -9.10
CA ARG A 447 -7.88 -4.21 -10.32
C ARG A 447 -7.13 -3.18 -11.15
N GLY A 448 -7.37 -3.18 -12.46
CA GLY A 448 -6.91 -2.12 -13.36
C GLY A 448 -5.47 -2.29 -13.85
N MET A 449 -4.81 -1.17 -14.15
CA MET A 449 -3.46 -1.16 -14.71
C MET A 449 -2.46 -1.71 -13.69
N GLY A 450 -1.66 -2.71 -14.10
CA GLY A 450 -0.68 -3.35 -13.23
C GLY A 450 -1.19 -4.55 -12.42
N ALA A 451 -2.48 -4.89 -12.51
CA ALA A 451 -3.05 -6.02 -11.76
C ALA A 451 -2.37 -7.36 -12.06
N TYR A 452 -1.98 -7.61 -13.31
CA TYR A 452 -1.23 -8.82 -13.69
C TYR A 452 0.14 -8.91 -13.03
N TYR A 453 0.82 -7.78 -12.88
CA TYR A 453 2.11 -7.75 -12.21
C TYR A 453 1.94 -7.99 -10.71
N SER A 454 0.91 -7.39 -10.10
CA SER A 454 0.59 -7.67 -8.69
C SER A 454 0.35 -9.16 -8.49
N LEU A 455 -0.53 -9.75 -9.31
CA LEU A 455 -0.78 -11.18 -9.28
C LEU A 455 0.50 -12.00 -9.51
N TYR A 456 1.34 -11.63 -10.47
CA TYR A 456 2.62 -12.32 -10.71
C TYR A 456 3.54 -12.26 -9.48
N THR A 457 3.63 -11.13 -8.79
CA THR A 457 4.40 -11.02 -7.55
C THR A 457 3.77 -11.81 -6.41
N GLN A 458 2.45 -11.80 -6.29
CA GLN A 458 1.73 -12.60 -5.30
C GLN A 458 1.91 -14.10 -5.56
N CYS A 459 1.86 -14.55 -6.81
CA CYS A 459 2.15 -15.94 -7.20
C CYS A 459 3.53 -16.39 -6.73
N LYS A 460 4.56 -15.53 -6.86
CA LYS A 460 5.89 -15.82 -6.32
C LYS A 460 5.90 -15.96 -4.80
N ALA A 461 5.22 -15.05 -4.12
CA ALA A 461 5.17 -15.03 -2.68
C ALA A 461 4.41 -16.24 -2.14
N ILE A 462 3.23 -16.55 -2.71
CA ILE A 462 2.40 -17.72 -2.39
C ILE A 462 3.22 -19.01 -2.56
N ASP A 463 3.93 -19.17 -3.68
CA ASP A 463 4.79 -20.34 -3.92
C ASP A 463 5.95 -20.42 -2.92
N TYR A 464 6.57 -19.29 -2.59
CA TYR A 464 7.66 -19.24 -1.61
C TYR A 464 7.21 -19.68 -0.21
N TYR A 465 6.03 -19.24 0.26
CA TYR A 465 5.57 -19.50 1.62
C TYR A 465 4.73 -20.77 1.78
N PHE A 466 3.93 -21.12 0.78
CA PHE A 466 2.97 -22.23 0.86
C PHE A 466 3.28 -23.38 -0.10
N GLY A 467 4.09 -23.14 -1.13
CA GLY A 467 4.36 -24.12 -2.19
C GLY A 467 3.06 -24.70 -2.77
N ASP A 468 2.99 -26.03 -2.81
CA ASP A 468 1.83 -26.78 -3.35
C ASP A 468 0.51 -26.55 -2.58
N LEU A 469 0.55 -26.00 -1.37
CA LEU A 469 -0.66 -25.69 -0.58
C LEU A 469 -1.29 -24.35 -0.96
N GLY A 470 -0.56 -23.48 -1.65
CA GLY A 470 -1.01 -22.14 -2.01
C GLY A 470 -1.99 -22.15 -3.18
N ILE A 471 -3.08 -21.39 -3.06
CA ILE A 471 -4.08 -21.21 -4.11
C ILE A 471 -4.27 -19.72 -4.38
N PRO A 472 -3.81 -19.17 -5.51
CA PRO A 472 -4.09 -17.78 -5.85
C PRO A 472 -5.57 -17.62 -6.22
N TYR A 473 -6.23 -16.62 -5.63
CA TYR A 473 -7.61 -16.21 -5.95
C TYR A 473 -7.60 -14.85 -6.65
N ILE A 474 -8.44 -14.65 -7.67
CA ILE A 474 -8.64 -13.36 -8.35
C ILE A 474 -10.09 -12.89 -8.28
N ILE A 475 -10.32 -11.63 -8.64
CA ILE A 475 -11.66 -11.07 -8.82
C ILE A 475 -12.07 -11.01 -10.29
N SER A 476 -13.30 -11.43 -10.60
CA SER A 476 -13.87 -11.46 -11.95
C SER A 476 -14.42 -10.11 -12.42
N GLU A 477 -14.44 -9.09 -11.55
CA GLU A 477 -14.80 -7.71 -11.87
C GLU A 477 -13.73 -7.01 -12.75
N GLN A 478 -13.20 -7.69 -13.77
CA GLN A 478 -12.27 -7.18 -14.77
C GLN A 478 -12.72 -7.53 -16.20
N SER A 479 -12.00 -7.05 -17.23
CA SER A 479 -12.29 -7.45 -18.62
C SER A 479 -12.01 -8.95 -18.81
N TYR A 480 -12.61 -9.54 -19.84
CA TYR A 480 -12.35 -10.92 -20.24
C TYR A 480 -10.85 -11.19 -20.40
N ASP A 481 -10.15 -10.34 -21.17
CA ASP A 481 -8.71 -10.48 -21.41
C ASP A 481 -7.89 -10.41 -20.11
N ASN A 482 -8.34 -9.60 -19.14
CA ASN A 482 -7.66 -9.52 -17.86
C ASN A 482 -7.76 -10.82 -17.08
N VAL A 483 -8.98 -11.35 -16.96
CA VAL A 483 -9.23 -12.60 -16.22
C VAL A 483 -8.47 -13.75 -16.87
N LEU A 484 -8.51 -13.84 -18.20
CA LEU A 484 -7.77 -14.81 -18.99
C LEU A 484 -6.24 -14.69 -18.76
N MET A 485 -5.69 -13.48 -18.84
CA MET A 485 -4.26 -13.23 -18.60
C MET A 485 -3.86 -13.67 -17.18
N MET A 486 -4.67 -13.36 -16.17
CA MET A 486 -4.43 -13.74 -14.78
C MET A 486 -4.42 -15.25 -14.59
N PHE A 487 -5.38 -15.98 -15.17
CA PHE A 487 -5.37 -17.45 -15.14
C PHE A 487 -4.15 -18.03 -15.84
N LYS A 488 -3.77 -17.49 -17.02
CA LYS A 488 -2.56 -17.95 -17.71
C LYS A 488 -1.31 -17.69 -16.86
N ILE A 489 -1.22 -16.58 -16.13
CA ILE A 489 -0.12 -16.31 -15.18
C ILE A 489 -0.05 -17.38 -14.10
N MET A 490 -1.17 -17.66 -13.41
CA MET A 490 -1.21 -18.67 -12.33
C MET A 490 -0.82 -20.07 -12.84
N ARG A 491 -1.44 -20.49 -13.96
CA ARG A 491 -1.19 -21.78 -14.60
C ARG A 491 0.28 -21.92 -15.03
N ASN A 492 0.81 -20.92 -15.73
CA ASN A 492 2.19 -20.94 -16.22
C ASN A 492 3.23 -20.80 -15.10
N TYR A 493 2.85 -20.22 -13.96
CA TYR A 493 3.70 -20.20 -12.77
C TYR A 493 3.79 -21.58 -12.09
N GLY A 494 2.81 -22.45 -12.33
CA GLY A 494 2.78 -23.86 -11.92
C GLY A 494 1.73 -24.22 -10.88
N PHE A 495 0.82 -23.30 -10.57
CA PHE A 495 -0.27 -23.59 -9.65
C PHE A 495 -1.25 -24.59 -10.26
N LYS A 496 -1.55 -25.66 -9.51
CA LYS A 496 -2.55 -26.68 -9.89
C LYS A 496 -3.99 -26.20 -9.70
N TYR A 497 -4.19 -25.26 -8.79
CA TYR A 497 -5.49 -24.72 -8.42
C TYR A 497 -5.48 -23.20 -8.56
N ALA A 498 -6.59 -22.64 -9.05
CA ALA A 498 -6.84 -21.21 -9.03
C ALA A 498 -8.29 -20.96 -8.63
N GLY A 499 -8.51 -19.92 -7.83
CA GLY A 499 -9.84 -19.50 -7.40
C GLY A 499 -10.27 -18.19 -8.04
N ILE A 500 -11.58 -17.97 -8.18
CA ILE A 500 -12.12 -16.71 -8.68
C ILE A 500 -13.43 -16.31 -7.98
N TRP A 501 -13.45 -15.07 -7.50
CA TRP A 501 -14.65 -14.40 -6.96
C TRP A 501 -15.16 -13.36 -7.97
N ALA A 502 -16.36 -13.42 -8.52
CA ALA A 502 -17.31 -14.53 -8.54
C ALA A 502 -17.80 -14.80 -9.98
N LEU A 503 -18.27 -16.01 -10.24
CA LEU A 503 -18.83 -16.41 -11.54
C LEU A 503 -20.00 -15.52 -11.96
N GLN A 504 -20.87 -15.16 -11.01
CA GLN A 504 -22.03 -14.31 -11.30
C GLN A 504 -21.60 -12.94 -11.84
N ASP A 505 -20.59 -12.31 -11.24
CA ASP A 505 -20.05 -11.03 -11.68
C ASP A 505 -19.42 -11.12 -13.07
N PHE A 506 -18.71 -12.21 -13.36
CA PHE A 506 -18.18 -12.47 -14.70
C PHE A 506 -19.32 -12.50 -15.72
N ILE A 507 -20.35 -13.31 -15.45
CA ILE A 507 -21.50 -13.50 -16.34
C ILE A 507 -22.24 -12.17 -16.56
N GLN A 508 -22.64 -11.51 -15.48
CA GLN A 508 -23.37 -10.24 -15.56
C GLN A 508 -22.58 -9.18 -16.31
N ARG A 509 -21.26 -9.12 -16.14
CA ARG A 509 -20.42 -8.17 -16.85
C ARG A 509 -20.37 -8.46 -18.34
N GLN A 510 -20.20 -9.72 -18.74
CA GLN A 510 -20.20 -10.10 -20.15
C GLN A 510 -21.55 -9.79 -20.81
N ASP A 511 -22.66 -10.09 -20.14
CA ASP A 511 -23.99 -9.77 -20.65
C ASP A 511 -24.20 -8.24 -20.79
N LYS A 512 -23.74 -7.44 -19.81
CA LYS A 512 -23.83 -5.96 -19.84
C LYS A 512 -23.11 -5.34 -21.03
N ILE A 513 -22.02 -5.94 -21.50
CA ILE A 513 -21.27 -5.47 -22.68
C ILE A 513 -21.74 -6.11 -23.98
N GLY A 514 -22.86 -6.85 -23.95
CA GLY A 514 -23.50 -7.45 -25.12
C GLY A 514 -22.83 -8.75 -25.60
N ASN A 515 -21.98 -9.36 -24.79
CA ASN A 515 -21.39 -10.66 -25.09
C ASN A 515 -22.34 -11.77 -24.62
N ASN A 516 -22.28 -12.94 -25.28
CA ASN A 516 -22.87 -14.15 -24.72
C ASN A 516 -21.97 -14.65 -23.59
N ALA A 517 -22.36 -14.39 -22.34
CA ALA A 517 -21.56 -14.75 -21.16
C ALA A 517 -21.18 -16.23 -21.07
N THR A 518 -22.11 -17.12 -21.43
CA THR A 518 -21.87 -18.57 -21.42
C THR A 518 -20.85 -18.98 -22.49
N GLN A 519 -20.89 -18.34 -23.66
CA GLN A 519 -19.89 -18.53 -24.71
C GLN A 519 -18.53 -18.02 -24.25
N LYS A 520 -18.46 -16.84 -23.61
CA LYS A 520 -17.20 -16.29 -23.08
C LYS A 520 -16.59 -17.18 -21.99
N LEU A 521 -17.42 -17.80 -21.16
CA LEU A 521 -16.94 -18.79 -20.19
C LEU A 521 -16.27 -19.98 -20.89
N ARG A 522 -16.88 -20.51 -21.96
CA ARG A 522 -16.31 -21.61 -22.76
C ARG A 522 -15.01 -21.22 -23.44
N GLU A 523 -15.00 -20.08 -24.14
CA GLU A 523 -13.82 -19.54 -24.82
C GLU A 523 -12.64 -19.36 -23.83
N LEU A 524 -12.91 -18.84 -22.63
CA LEU A 524 -11.89 -18.70 -21.58
C LEU A 524 -11.24 -20.06 -21.24
N HIS A 525 -12.04 -21.11 -21.03
CA HIS A 525 -11.48 -22.42 -20.67
C HIS A 525 -10.82 -23.13 -21.86
N GLU A 526 -11.31 -22.93 -23.09
CA GLU A 526 -10.65 -23.43 -24.31
C GLU A 526 -9.26 -22.82 -24.49
N GLU A 527 -9.14 -21.51 -24.26
CA GLU A 527 -7.84 -20.84 -24.28
C GLU A 527 -6.89 -21.33 -23.17
N LEU A 528 -7.44 -21.63 -21.98
CA LEU A 528 -6.68 -22.22 -20.88
C LEU A 528 -6.37 -23.71 -21.07
N ASN A 529 -7.08 -24.41 -21.96
CA ASN A 529 -6.78 -25.79 -22.33
C ASN A 529 -5.57 -25.89 -23.27
N THR A 530 -5.14 -24.76 -23.84
CA THR A 530 -3.97 -24.70 -24.74
C THR A 530 -2.77 -24.08 -24.02
N PRO A 531 -1.64 -24.80 -23.88
CA PRO A 531 -0.40 -24.25 -23.34
C PRO A 531 0.09 -23.09 -24.21
N THR A 532 0.14 -21.91 -23.61
CA THR A 532 0.58 -20.68 -24.30
C THR A 532 1.45 -19.88 -23.35
N GLU A 533 2.53 -19.32 -23.87
CA GLU A 533 3.38 -18.38 -23.14
C GLU A 533 2.58 -17.11 -22.81
N VAL A 534 2.92 -16.50 -21.68
CA VAL A 534 2.37 -15.21 -21.27
C VAL A 534 3.47 -14.16 -21.26
N SER A 535 3.24 -13.06 -21.97
CA SER A 535 4.10 -11.88 -21.94
C SER A 535 3.31 -10.65 -21.50
N PHE A 536 3.82 -9.89 -20.53
CA PHE A 536 3.28 -8.57 -20.19
C PHE A 536 4.39 -7.59 -19.81
N THR A 537 4.16 -6.30 -20.03
CA THR A 537 5.15 -5.26 -19.74
C THR A 537 4.75 -4.43 -18.53
N ARG A 538 5.72 -4.05 -17.71
CA ARG A 538 5.56 -3.00 -16.69
C ARG A 538 6.46 -1.82 -16.99
N THR A 539 5.91 -0.61 -16.89
CA THR A 539 6.66 0.64 -16.89
C THR A 539 7.25 0.86 -15.49
N SER A 540 8.59 0.86 -15.37
CA SER A 540 9.28 1.00 -14.07
C SER A 540 8.97 2.34 -13.38
N ILE A 541 8.59 3.36 -14.14
CA ILE A 541 8.30 4.72 -13.69
C ILE A 541 7.06 4.78 -12.78
N GLU A 542 6.00 4.03 -13.06
CA GLU A 542 4.81 3.98 -12.19
C GLU A 542 5.13 3.34 -10.84
N SER A 543 5.94 2.27 -10.85
CA SER A 543 6.46 1.64 -9.62
C SER A 543 7.37 2.60 -8.84
N ALA A 544 8.22 3.34 -9.55
CA ALA A 544 9.14 4.30 -8.95
C ALA A 544 8.39 5.48 -8.32
N PHE A 545 7.31 5.98 -8.92
CA PHE A 545 6.50 7.04 -8.31
C PHE A 545 5.67 6.56 -7.13
N ILE A 546 5.10 5.35 -7.19
CA ILE A 546 4.40 4.76 -6.05
C ILE A 546 5.40 4.48 -4.91
N HIS A 547 6.58 3.93 -5.21
CA HIS A 547 7.59 3.65 -4.20
C HIS A 547 8.27 4.91 -3.66
N VAL A 548 8.56 5.91 -4.50
CA VAL A 548 9.07 7.21 -4.02
C VAL A 548 7.97 7.95 -3.25
N GLY A 549 6.70 7.84 -3.67
CA GLY A 549 5.57 8.38 -2.94
C GLY A 549 5.34 7.68 -1.59
N LEU A 550 5.53 6.37 -1.51
CA LEU A 550 5.48 5.57 -0.28
C LEU A 550 6.71 5.83 0.59
N ILE A 551 7.92 5.87 0.06
CA ILE A 551 9.15 6.22 0.80
C ILE A 551 9.08 7.67 1.30
N LEU A 552 8.57 8.61 0.50
CA LEU A 552 8.31 9.98 0.94
C LEU A 552 7.16 10.01 1.95
N GLY A 553 6.14 9.18 1.78
CA GLY A 553 5.08 8.95 2.75
C GLY A 553 5.67 8.50 4.08
N ASP A 554 6.35 7.36 4.12
CA ASP A 554 6.99 6.78 5.30
C ASP A 554 8.00 7.73 5.94
N LEU A 555 8.86 8.39 5.16
CA LEU A 555 9.83 9.38 5.68
C LEU A 555 9.16 10.66 6.21
N LEU A 556 8.02 11.06 5.65
CA LEU A 556 7.29 12.26 6.06
C LEU A 556 6.16 11.96 7.04
N LEU A 557 5.77 10.70 7.28
CA LEU A 557 4.57 10.32 8.04
C LEU A 557 4.85 9.41 9.23
N TRP A 558 6.08 8.97 9.50
CA TRP A 558 6.31 8.08 10.64
C TRP A 558 6.35 8.75 12.02
N ASP A 559 5.45 8.23 12.87
CA ASP A 559 5.37 8.17 14.33
C ASP A 559 5.60 9.44 15.15
N LEU A 560 4.55 10.27 15.21
CA LEU A 560 4.24 10.99 16.46
C LEU A 560 3.66 9.98 17.46
N PRO A 561 4.24 9.81 18.66
CA PRO A 561 3.51 9.18 19.74
C PRO A 561 2.27 10.03 20.01
N ASN A 562 1.09 9.40 19.88
CA ASN A 562 -0.23 9.92 20.24
C ASN A 562 -0.22 11.23 21.05
N ILE A 563 -0.43 12.36 20.36
CA ILE A 563 -1.02 13.54 20.98
C ILE A 563 -2.37 13.75 20.30
N SER A 564 -3.41 13.58 21.10
CA SER A 564 -4.81 13.70 20.72
C SER A 564 -5.11 15.01 19.99
N LEU A 565 -5.40 14.92 18.69
CA LEU A 565 -6.14 15.93 17.94
C LEU A 565 -7.32 15.28 17.19
N GLY A 566 -7.94 14.27 17.80
CA GLY A 566 -9.28 13.80 17.41
C GLY A 566 -10.34 14.70 18.04
N SER A 567 -11.10 15.43 17.21
CA SER A 567 -12.55 15.70 17.43
C SER A 567 -13.20 16.77 16.54
N LYS A 568 -12.53 17.48 15.60
CA LYS A 568 -13.19 18.67 14.98
C LYS A 568 -13.17 18.88 13.46
N MET A 569 -12.73 17.94 12.61
CA MET A 569 -12.82 18.13 11.14
C MET A 569 -13.74 17.16 10.40
N GLY A 570 -14.71 16.55 11.10
CA GLY A 570 -15.70 15.64 10.48
C GLY A 570 -17.01 16.30 10.00
N ASN A 571 -17.23 17.60 10.23
CA ASN A 571 -18.56 18.23 10.01
C ASN A 571 -18.69 19.14 8.78
N HIS A 572 -17.70 19.22 7.90
CA HIS A 572 -17.83 20.01 6.67
C HIS A 572 -17.19 19.30 5.48
N ILE A 573 -17.85 18.25 4.98
CA ILE A 573 -18.14 17.99 3.57
C ILE A 573 -19.30 16.96 3.62
N ARG A 574 -20.50 17.44 3.33
CA ARG A 574 -21.69 16.68 2.98
C ARG A 574 -22.12 17.14 1.60
#